data_AF-A0A7H4MCC6-F1
#
_entry.id   AF-A0A7H4MCC6-F1
#
_cell.length_a   1.000
_cell.length_b   1.000
_cell.length_c   1.000
_cell.angle_alpha   90.00
_cell.angle_beta   90.00
_cell.angle_gamma   90.00
#
_symmetry.space_group_name_H-M   'P 1'
#
loop_
_entity.id
_entity.type
_entity.pdbx_description
1 polymer ?
#
loop_
_entity_poly.entity_id
_entity_poly.type
_entity_poly.pdbx_seq_one_letter_code
_entity_poly.pdbx_strand_id
1 'polypeptide(L)'
;MKLAEEQFRDPKTDRPGTIKKYIKAVEENMATGFVQARGRSGRVLVLTQDHIILLTNLVVGKEEKLRFHELIIGLQQRGIFVDKQTEQELIKFYERIGNVERMSDSGDAVYVRKTI
;
A
#
# COMPACT_ATOMS: atom_id res chain seq x y z
N MET A 1 -19.09 -12.20 0.33
CA MET A 1 -20.57 -12.13 0.38
C MET A 1 -21.17 -13.12 1.38
N LYS A 2 -20.90 -14.44 1.32
CA LYS A 2 -21.45 -15.43 2.28
C LYS A 2 -21.28 -15.08 3.78
N LEU A 3 -20.08 -14.67 4.21
CA LEU A 3 -19.81 -14.28 5.60
C LEU A 3 -20.57 -13.01 6.06
N ALA A 4 -20.84 -12.08 5.15
CA ALA A 4 -21.59 -10.85 5.46
C ALA A 4 -23.09 -11.13 5.61
N GLU A 5 -23.61 -12.14 4.91
CA GLU A 5 -25.00 -12.58 5.05
C GLU A 5 -25.20 -13.47 6.28
N GLU A 6 -24.18 -14.24 6.67
CA GLU A 6 -24.23 -15.14 7.84
C GLU A 6 -24.55 -14.40 9.15
N GLN A 7 -24.18 -13.12 9.29
CA GLN A 7 -24.50 -12.31 10.48
C GLN A 7 -26.01 -12.10 10.71
N PHE A 8 -26.83 -12.28 9.67
CA PHE A 8 -28.28 -12.10 9.71
C PHE A 8 -29.06 -13.42 9.72
N ARG A 9 -28.36 -14.57 9.62
CA ARG A 9 -29.01 -15.89 9.50
C ARG A 9 -29.30 -16.56 10.84
N ASP A 10 -28.55 -16.25 11.90
CA ASP A 10 -28.73 -16.89 13.21
C ASP A 10 -29.09 -15.86 14.30
N PRO A 11 -30.27 -15.96 14.95
CA PRO A 11 -30.64 -15.08 16.06
C PRO A 11 -29.72 -15.23 17.29
N LYS A 12 -28.85 -16.26 17.32
CA LYS A 12 -27.83 -16.46 18.36
C LYS A 12 -26.46 -15.87 18.01
N THR A 13 -26.27 -15.34 16.79
CA THR A 13 -24.98 -14.74 16.43
C THR A 13 -24.77 -13.40 17.14
N ASP A 14 -23.75 -13.34 18.00
CA ASP A 14 -23.23 -12.10 18.54
C ASP A 14 -22.55 -11.29 17.42
N ARG A 15 -23.07 -10.10 17.13
CA ARG A 15 -22.58 -9.20 16.07
C ARG A 15 -21.07 -8.91 16.20
N PRO A 16 -20.52 -8.60 17.38
CA PRO A 16 -19.07 -8.54 17.62
C PRO A 16 -18.32 -9.83 17.23
N GLY A 17 -18.85 -11.00 17.57
CA GLY A 17 -18.28 -12.30 17.21
C GLY A 17 -18.18 -12.51 15.70
N THR A 18 -19.23 -12.17 14.94
CA THR A 18 -19.23 -12.31 13.47
C THR A 18 -18.28 -11.30 12.80
N ILE A 19 -18.22 -10.06 13.31
CA ILE A 19 -17.24 -9.06 12.82
C ILE A 19 -15.82 -9.57 13.01
N LYS A 20 -15.49 -10.17 14.18
CA LYS A 20 -14.16 -10.76 14.42
C LYS A 20 -13.84 -11.89 13.44
N LYS A 21 -14.80 -12.78 13.15
CA LYS A 21 -14.62 -13.86 12.16
C LYS A 21 -14.38 -13.30 10.76
N TYR A 22 -15.13 -12.27 10.37
CA TYR A 22 -14.96 -11.61 9.09
C TYR A 22 -13.57 -10.98 8.95
N ILE A 23 -13.15 -10.18 9.94
CA ILE A 23 -11.82 -9.54 9.95
C ILE A 23 -10.73 -10.61 9.84
N LYS A 24 -10.82 -11.67 10.66
CA LYS A 24 -9.86 -12.77 10.63
C LYS A 24 -9.78 -13.44 9.25
N ALA A 25 -10.92 -13.71 8.61
CA ALA A 25 -10.96 -14.30 7.28
C ALA A 25 -10.30 -13.40 6.22
N VAL A 26 -10.55 -12.09 6.26
CA VAL A 26 -9.88 -11.12 5.35
C VAL A 26 -8.38 -11.10 5.60
N GLU A 27 -7.96 -11.11 6.86
CA GLU A 27 -6.53 -11.10 7.21
C GLU A 27 -5.81 -12.37 6.71
N GLU A 28 -6.39 -13.55 6.93
CA GLU A 28 -5.83 -14.84 6.55
C GLU A 28 -5.83 -15.08 5.04
N ASN A 29 -6.84 -14.59 4.31
CA ASN A 29 -6.99 -14.90 2.89
C ASN A 29 -6.51 -13.79 1.96
N MET A 30 -6.51 -12.53 2.40
CA MET A 30 -6.20 -11.37 1.55
C MET A 30 -4.99 -10.59 2.03
N ALA A 31 -4.75 -10.52 3.34
CA ALA A 31 -3.73 -9.63 3.90
C ALA A 31 -2.43 -10.33 4.32
N THR A 32 -2.36 -11.66 4.28
CA THR A 32 -1.23 -12.43 4.86
C THR A 32 0.12 -12.09 4.22
N GLY A 33 0.16 -11.73 2.93
CA GLY A 33 1.38 -11.28 2.25
C GLY A 33 1.77 -9.82 2.50
N PHE A 34 0.87 -9.03 3.10
CA PHE A 34 1.03 -7.58 3.27
C PHE A 34 1.00 -7.15 4.75
N VAL A 35 0.63 -8.02 5.68
CA VAL A 35 0.45 -7.66 7.08
C VAL A 35 1.31 -8.53 7.97
N GLN A 36 2.14 -7.89 8.79
CA GLN A 36 2.98 -8.58 9.76
C GLN A 36 2.69 -8.10 11.18
N ALA A 37 2.55 -9.04 12.12
CA ALA A 37 2.45 -8.73 13.54
C ALA A 37 3.83 -8.33 14.09
N ARG A 38 3.89 -7.17 14.77
CA ARG A 38 5.09 -6.58 15.39
C ARG A 38 4.88 -6.39 16.90
N GLY A 39 4.31 -7.40 17.56
CA GLY A 39 4.09 -7.40 19.01
C GLY A 39 3.27 -6.21 19.48
N ARG A 40 3.81 -5.41 20.41
CA ARG A 40 3.14 -4.23 20.98
C ARG A 40 2.87 -3.12 19.98
N SER A 41 3.61 -3.06 18.87
CA SER A 41 3.38 -2.11 17.77
C SER A 41 2.18 -2.50 16.91
N GLY A 42 1.51 -3.60 17.22
CA GLY A 42 0.35 -4.08 16.49
C GLY A 42 0.75 -4.71 15.17
N ARG A 43 -0.09 -4.53 14.16
CA ARG A 43 0.12 -5.06 12.81
C ARG A 43 0.57 -3.94 11.89
N VAL A 44 1.55 -4.22 11.04
CA VAL A 44 2.10 -3.24 10.10
C VAL A 44 1.95 -3.73 8.66
N LEU A 45 1.76 -2.79 7.75
CA LEU A 45 1.86 -3.03 6.31
C LEU A 45 3.32 -3.34 5.96
N VAL A 46 3.54 -4.41 5.19
CA VAL A 46 4.85 -4.81 4.68
C VAL A 46 4.79 -4.84 3.17
N LEU A 47 5.61 -4.01 2.53
CA LEU A 47 5.78 -3.97 1.09
C LEU A 47 7.19 -4.43 0.76
N THR A 48 7.31 -5.42 -0.12
CA THR A 48 8.60 -5.85 -0.68
C THR A 48 9.04 -4.88 -1.77
N GLN A 49 10.28 -5.00 -2.24
CA GLN A 49 10.77 -4.19 -3.36
C GLN A 49 9.92 -4.41 -4.63
N ASP A 50 9.54 -5.67 -4.89
CA ASP A 50 8.69 -6.01 -6.03
C ASP A 50 7.28 -5.42 -5.90
N HIS A 51 6.71 -5.40 -4.69
CA HIS A 51 5.44 -4.72 -4.44
C HIS A 51 5.56 -3.23 -4.76
N ILE A 52 6.61 -2.57 -4.28
CA ILE A 52 6.82 -1.14 -4.53
C ILE A 52 6.90 -0.89 -6.04
N ILE A 53 7.76 -1.61 -6.77
CA ILE A 53 7.92 -1.44 -8.23
C ILE A 53 6.59 -1.65 -8.97
N LEU A 54 5.85 -2.72 -8.64
CA LEU A 54 4.56 -3.00 -9.25
C LEU A 54 3.57 -1.84 -9.00
N LEU A 55 3.45 -1.40 -7.75
CA LEU A 55 2.57 -0.30 -7.38
C LEU A 55 2.97 1.01 -8.05
N THR A 56 4.27 1.28 -8.18
CA THR A 56 4.79 2.43 -8.93
C THR A 56 4.30 2.39 -10.37
N ASN A 57 4.49 1.26 -11.08
CA ASN A 57 4.06 1.12 -12.46
C ASN A 57 2.53 1.26 -12.60
N LEU A 58 1.75 0.73 -11.66
CA LEU A 58 0.29 0.87 -11.65
C LEU A 58 -0.18 2.31 -11.41
N VAL A 59 0.58 3.11 -10.67
CA VAL A 59 0.27 4.53 -10.44
C VAL A 59 0.72 5.40 -11.61
N VAL A 60 1.92 5.18 -12.13
CA VAL A 60 2.45 5.90 -13.31
C VAL A 60 1.59 5.59 -14.55
N GLY A 61 1.15 4.35 -14.70
CA GLY A 61 0.19 3.94 -15.71
C GLY A 61 0.73 4.12 -17.13
N LYS A 62 0.10 5.03 -17.89
CA LYS A 62 0.46 5.30 -19.29
C LYS A 62 1.52 6.39 -19.45
N GLU A 63 1.80 7.15 -18.39
CA GLU A 63 2.83 8.18 -18.42
C GLU A 63 4.22 7.54 -18.37
N GLU A 64 5.25 8.28 -18.78
CA GLU A 64 6.64 7.80 -18.67
C GLU A 64 7.24 8.05 -17.27
N LYS A 65 6.78 9.11 -16.60
CA LYS A 65 7.20 9.49 -15.25
C LYS A 65 6.16 10.35 -14.53
N LEU A 66 6.20 10.32 -13.21
CA LEU A 66 5.40 11.19 -12.35
C LEU A 66 6.30 11.91 -11.34
N ARG A 67 5.89 13.11 -10.90
CA ARG A 67 6.50 13.73 -9.71
C ARG A 67 6.26 12.81 -8.51
N PHE A 68 7.22 12.71 -7.59
CA PHE A 68 7.10 11.86 -6.41
C PHE A 68 5.84 12.17 -5.58
N HIS A 69 5.47 13.44 -5.45
CA HIS A 69 4.23 13.83 -4.76
C HIS A 69 2.97 13.24 -5.41
N GLU A 70 2.87 13.29 -6.74
CA GLU A 70 1.75 12.69 -7.50
C GLU A 70 1.72 11.17 -7.37
N LEU A 71 2.91 10.55 -7.31
CA LEU A 71 3.02 9.11 -7.04
C LEU A 71 2.45 8.75 -5.67
N ILE A 72 2.75 9.54 -4.63
CA ILE A 72 2.18 9.34 -3.28
C ILE A 72 0.66 9.51 -3.30
N ILE A 73 0.13 10.54 -3.97
CA ILE A 73 -1.32 10.74 -4.12
C ILE A 73 -1.96 9.52 -4.81
N GLY A 74 -1.34 9.01 -5.87
CA GLY A 74 -1.86 7.84 -6.60
C GLY A 74 -1.84 6.54 -5.78
N LEU A 75 -0.87 6.37 -4.87
CA LEU A 75 -0.86 5.29 -3.89
C LEU A 75 -2.01 5.44 -2.89
N GLN A 76 -2.24 6.64 -2.37
CA GLN A 76 -3.31 6.94 -1.42
C GLN A 76 -4.70 6.68 -2.03
N GLN A 77 -4.92 7.07 -3.28
CA GLN A 77 -6.16 6.78 -4.02
C GLN A 77 -6.43 5.26 -4.15
N ARG A 78 -5.40 4.43 -4.06
CA ARG A 78 -5.48 2.96 -4.08
C ARG A 78 -5.49 2.34 -2.67
N GLY A 79 -5.61 3.17 -1.63
CA GLY A 79 -5.69 2.72 -0.24
C GLY A 79 -4.34 2.49 0.43
N ILE A 80 -3.23 2.90 -0.19
CA ILE A 80 -1.88 2.71 0.34
C ILE A 80 -1.39 4.03 0.93
N PHE A 81 -1.30 4.06 2.25
CA PHE A 81 -0.87 5.21 3.02
C PHE A 81 0.48 4.91 3.67
N VAL A 82 1.40 5.85 3.55
CA VAL A 82 2.75 5.78 4.09
C VAL A 82 3.01 7.02 4.93
N ASP A 83 3.83 6.89 5.97
CA ASP A 83 4.25 8.05 6.76
C ASP A 83 5.43 8.77 6.10
N LYS A 84 5.78 9.95 6.62
CA LYS A 84 6.87 10.76 6.09
C LYS A 84 8.21 10.02 6.09
N GLN A 85 8.46 9.14 7.07
CA GLN A 85 9.69 8.38 7.14
C GLN A 85 9.76 7.36 5.98
N THR A 86 8.66 6.68 5.73
CA THR A 86 8.50 5.73 4.63
C THR A 86 8.59 6.44 3.27
N GLU A 87 8.06 7.64 3.12
CA GLU A 87 8.25 8.46 1.91
C GLU A 87 9.75 8.73 1.64
N GLN A 88 10.54 9.06 2.66
CA GLN A 88 11.98 9.25 2.50
C GLN A 88 12.69 7.96 2.11
N GLU A 89 12.30 6.82 2.68
CA GLU A 89 12.85 5.52 2.28
C GLU A 89 12.44 5.12 0.86
N LEU A 90 11.26 5.51 0.39
CA LEU A 90 10.85 5.34 -1.01
C LEU A 90 11.71 6.16 -1.96
N ILE A 91 12.03 7.42 -1.63
CA ILE A 91 12.94 8.25 -2.44
C ILE A 91 14.31 7.56 -2.57
N LYS A 92 14.91 7.17 -1.44
CA LYS A 92 16.20 6.44 -1.43
C LYS A 92 16.13 5.14 -2.23
N PHE A 93 15.00 4.43 -2.12
CA PHE A 93 14.77 3.22 -2.89
C PHE A 93 14.79 3.48 -4.40
N TYR A 94 14.04 4.48 -4.88
CA TYR A 94 13.99 4.82 -6.30
C TYR A 94 15.33 5.35 -6.82
N GLU A 95 16.08 6.11 -6.01
CA GLU A 95 17.43 6.55 -6.33
C GLU A 95 18.39 5.38 -6.50
N ARG A 96 18.35 4.43 -5.56
CA ARG A 96 19.22 3.25 -5.57
C ARG A 96 19.02 2.37 -6.82
N ILE A 97 17.78 2.25 -7.31
CA ILE A 97 17.47 1.47 -8.52
C ILE A 97 17.61 2.29 -9.82
N GLY A 98 17.95 3.58 -9.73
CA GLY A 98 18.13 4.45 -10.89
C GLY A 98 16.83 4.93 -11.56
N ASN A 99 15.68 4.80 -10.88
CA ASN A 99 14.37 5.19 -11.41
C ASN A 99 13.97 6.63 -11.06
N VAL A 100 14.93 7.46 -10.65
CA VAL A 100 14.72 8.86 -10.32
C VAL A 100 15.39 9.78 -11.33
N GLU A 101 14.67 10.83 -11.72
CA GLU A 101 15.24 12.00 -12.40
C GLU A 101 15.06 13.22 -11.49
N ARG A 102 16.18 13.86 -11.13
CA ARG A 102 16.16 15.16 -10.43
C ARG A 102 16.25 16.26 -11.49
N MET A 103 15.22 17.09 -11.57
CA MET A 103 15.25 18.25 -12.47
C MET A 103 15.68 19.48 -11.69
N SER A 104 16.85 20.03 -12.03
CA SER A 104 17.47 21.17 -11.35
C SER A 104 16.75 22.50 -11.63
N ASP A 105 15.87 22.53 -12.63
CA ASP A 105 15.14 23.72 -13.07
C ASP A 105 13.94 24.09 -12.19
N SER A 106 13.44 23.14 -11.40
CA SER A 106 12.20 23.24 -10.64
C SER A 106 12.39 23.23 -9.11
N GLY A 107 13.64 23.24 -8.64
CA GLY A 107 14.00 23.15 -7.22
C GLY A 107 13.73 21.76 -6.65
N ASP A 108 14.79 20.96 -6.47
CA ASP A 108 14.81 19.62 -5.84
C ASP A 108 13.66 18.64 -6.21
N ALA A 109 12.99 18.86 -7.35
CA ALA A 109 11.86 18.07 -7.77
C ALA A 109 12.33 16.68 -8.20
N VAL A 110 11.81 15.65 -7.51
CA VAL A 110 12.07 14.24 -7.77
C VAL A 110 10.97 13.68 -8.67
N TYR A 111 11.36 13.15 -9.83
CA TYR A 111 10.47 12.41 -10.72
C TYR A 111 10.80 10.92 -10.67
N VAL A 112 9.78 10.08 -10.60
CA VAL A 112 9.91 8.63 -10.62
C VAL A 112 9.42 8.10 -11.96
N ARG A 113 10.27 7.30 -12.62
CA ARG A 113 9.97 6.64 -13.90
C ARG A 113 9.26 5.32 -13.69
N LYS A 114 8.48 4.89 -14.69
CA LYS A 114 8.06 3.49 -14.78
C LYS A 114 9.28 2.59 -14.99
N THR A 115 9.22 1.37 -14.48
CA THR A 115 10.32 0.39 -14.55
C THR A 115 10.13 -0.65 -15.64
N ILE A 116 8.90 -0.78 -16.17
CA ILE A 116 8.49 -1.77 -17.17
C ILE A 116 7.59 -1.07 -18.20
#